data_AF-A0A519D9S9-F1
#
_entry.id   AF-A0A519D9S9-F1
#
_cell.length_a   1.000
_cell.length_b   1.000
_cell.length_c   1.000
_cell.angle_alpha   90.00
_cell.angle_beta   90.00
_cell.angle_gamma   90.00
#
_symmetry.space_group_name_H-M   'P 1'
#
loop_
_entity.id
_entity.type
_entity.pdbx_description
1 polymer ?
#
loop_
_entity_poly.entity_id
_entity_poly.type
_entity_poly.pdbx_seq_one_letter_code
_entity_poly.pdbx_strand_id
1 'polypeptide(L)'
;MGLPHARGLDSGQRLDRYRKGARRLGGSQAAHYSARLGVLEHMDSMRRSGACLIWRDIGPEYWAPVGVWLIRETVREAMKLTPRQFDSLKHAIDYVAPRVSAPDDLRNNWFVKRSRQTRLDSFA
;
A
#
# COMPACT_ATOMS: atom_id res chain seq x y z
N MET A 1 17.57 42.67 -22.77
CA MET A 1 16.24 42.04 -22.66
C MET A 1 16.40 40.83 -21.75
N GLY A 2 16.21 41.01 -20.43
CA GLY A 2 16.51 39.98 -19.43
C GLY A 2 15.41 38.92 -19.40
N LEU A 3 15.79 37.65 -19.52
CA LEU A 3 14.89 36.51 -19.32
C LEU A 3 14.31 36.57 -17.89
N PRO A 4 13.01 36.33 -17.69
CA PRO A 4 12.45 36.29 -16.35
C PRO A 4 13.02 35.08 -15.60
N HIS A 5 13.75 35.37 -14.54
CA HIS A 5 14.28 34.39 -13.60
C HIS A 5 13.11 33.58 -13.03
N ALA A 6 13.01 32.30 -13.41
CA ALA A 6 11.99 31.40 -12.90
C ALA A 6 12.16 31.28 -11.38
N ARG A 7 11.28 31.95 -10.62
CA ARG A 7 11.23 31.83 -9.15
C ARG A 7 11.07 30.36 -8.80
N GLY A 8 12.11 29.78 -8.21
CA GLY A 8 12.12 28.41 -7.71
C GLY A 8 10.94 28.20 -6.76
N LEU A 9 10.10 27.22 -7.07
CA LEU A 9 9.03 26.82 -6.17
C LEU A 9 9.67 26.17 -4.94
N ASP A 10 9.35 26.71 -3.77
CA ASP A 10 9.74 26.11 -2.50
C ASP A 10 9.20 24.68 -2.38
N SER A 11 10.01 23.81 -1.75
CA SER A 11 9.75 22.43 -1.35
C SER A 11 8.31 22.17 -0.90
N GLY A 12 7.76 23.04 -0.03
CA GLY A 12 6.40 22.91 0.48
C GLY A 12 5.32 23.13 -0.59
N GLN A 13 5.49 24.15 -1.44
CA GLN A 13 4.54 24.48 -2.51
C GLN A 13 4.54 23.42 -3.62
N ARG A 14 5.67 22.74 -3.79
CA ARG A 14 5.84 21.63 -4.75
C ARG A 14 5.13 20.36 -4.27
N LEU A 15 5.22 20.06 -2.97
CA LEU A 15 4.52 18.94 -2.33
C LEU A 15 3.00 19.11 -2.38
N ASP A 16 2.50 20.32 -2.12
CA ASP A 16 1.06 20.60 -2.11
C ASP A 16 0.42 20.51 -3.50
N ARG A 17 1.13 20.98 -4.54
CA ARG A 17 0.69 20.79 -5.92
C ARG A 17 0.65 19.31 -6.31
N TYR A 18 1.60 18.51 -5.86
CA TYR A 18 1.60 17.06 -6.09
C TYR A 18 0.49 16.36 -5.32
N ARG A 19 0.24 16.71 -4.05
CA ARG A 19 -0.90 16.16 -3.28
C ARG A 19 -2.24 16.48 -3.94
N LYS A 20 -2.36 17.64 -4.60
CA LYS A 20 -3.52 18.00 -5.43
C LYS A 20 -3.56 17.21 -6.75
N GLY A 21 -2.41 17.01 -7.41
CA GLY A 21 -2.30 16.25 -8.66
C GLY A 21 -2.55 14.75 -8.50
N ALA A 22 -1.93 14.10 -7.52
CA ALA A 22 -2.10 12.68 -7.20
C ALA A 22 -3.54 12.33 -6.82
N ARG A 23 -4.26 13.25 -6.14
CA ARG A 23 -5.69 13.12 -5.86
C ARG A 23 -6.57 13.23 -7.12
N ARG A 24 -6.16 14.04 -8.11
CA ARG A 24 -6.91 14.26 -9.35
C ARG A 24 -6.59 13.22 -10.45
N LEU A 25 -5.43 12.56 -10.38
CA LEU A 25 -4.91 11.67 -11.43
C LEU A 25 -4.98 10.16 -11.09
N GLY A 26 -5.75 9.76 -10.08
CA GLY A 26 -5.94 8.32 -9.81
C GLY A 26 -4.72 7.60 -9.21
N GLY A 27 -3.84 8.32 -8.50
CA GLY A 27 -2.64 7.74 -7.87
C GLY A 27 -2.95 6.56 -6.93
N SER A 28 -4.10 6.60 -6.25
CA SER A 28 -4.58 5.50 -5.39
C SER A 28 -4.94 4.24 -6.18
N GLN A 29 -5.50 4.39 -7.39
CA GLN A 29 -5.84 3.25 -8.27
C GLN A 29 -4.56 2.60 -8.82
N ALA A 30 -3.62 3.41 -9.29
CA ALA A 30 -2.35 2.92 -9.82
C ALA A 30 -1.51 2.22 -8.74
N ALA A 31 -1.56 2.73 -7.50
CA ALA A 31 -0.97 2.08 -6.33
C ALA A 31 -1.64 0.73 -6.02
N HIS A 32 -2.98 0.67 -6.01
CA HIS A 32 -3.73 -0.56 -5.78
C HIS A 32 -3.39 -1.65 -6.80
N TYR A 33 -3.46 -1.35 -8.10
CA TYR A 33 -3.14 -2.33 -9.15
C TYR A 33 -1.68 -2.78 -9.11
N SER A 34 -0.76 -1.87 -8.79
CA SER A 34 0.66 -2.18 -8.66
C SER A 34 0.94 -3.16 -7.51
N ALA A 35 0.32 -2.93 -6.35
CA ALA A 35 0.45 -3.82 -5.22
C ALA A 35 -0.23 -5.19 -5.49
N ARG A 36 -1.41 -5.16 -6.11
CA ARG A 36 -2.16 -6.37 -6.49
C ARG A 36 -1.36 -7.25 -7.44
N LEU A 37 -0.68 -6.68 -8.42
CA LEU A 37 0.12 -7.44 -9.37
C LEU A 37 1.23 -8.25 -8.68
N GLY A 38 2.01 -7.62 -7.79
CA GLY A 38 3.11 -8.31 -7.10
C GLY A 38 2.63 -9.47 -6.22
N VAL A 39 1.47 -9.32 -5.57
CA VAL A 39 0.84 -10.40 -4.81
C VAL A 39 0.36 -11.53 -5.72
N LEU A 40 -0.29 -11.18 -6.85
CA LEU A 40 -0.81 -12.17 -7.78
C LEU A 40 0.30 -13.00 -8.45
N GLU A 41 1.41 -12.37 -8.82
CA GLU A 41 2.59 -13.09 -9.35
C GLU A 41 3.07 -14.17 -8.37
N HIS A 42 3.15 -13.84 -7.08
CA HIS A 42 3.55 -14.79 -6.05
C HIS A 42 2.50 -15.90 -5.85
N MET A 43 1.23 -15.53 -5.75
CA MET A 43 0.13 -16.48 -5.56
C MET A 43 -0.03 -17.45 -6.74
N ASP A 44 0.14 -16.99 -7.97
CA ASP A 44 0.11 -17.83 -9.18
C ASP A 44 1.29 -18.81 -9.20
N SER A 45 2.50 -18.37 -8.82
CA SER A 45 3.66 -19.27 -8.73
C SER A 45 3.46 -20.42 -7.73
N MET A 46 2.76 -20.16 -6.62
CA MET A 46 2.37 -21.18 -5.64
C MET A 46 1.09 -21.94 -6.01
N ARG A 47 0.39 -21.54 -7.09
CA ARG A 47 -0.92 -22.07 -7.50
C ARG A 47 -1.98 -21.99 -6.39
N ARG A 48 -2.00 -20.89 -5.63
CA ARG A 48 -2.94 -20.68 -4.51
C ARG A 48 -3.81 -19.46 -4.71
N SER A 49 -5.07 -19.56 -4.28
CA SER A 49 -6.00 -18.44 -4.17
C SER A 49 -6.24 -18.07 -2.72
N GLY A 50 -6.60 -16.81 -2.47
CA GLY A 50 -6.69 -16.28 -1.12
C GLY A 50 -6.91 -14.77 -1.13
N ALA A 51 -6.88 -14.19 0.06
CA ALA A 51 -7.07 -12.76 0.25
C ALA A 51 -5.81 -12.15 0.87
N CYS A 52 -5.50 -10.91 0.49
CA CYS A 52 -4.33 -10.19 0.94
C CYS A 52 -4.73 -8.82 1.50
N LEU A 53 -4.10 -8.44 2.62
CA LEU A 53 -4.14 -7.09 3.18
C LEU A 53 -2.73 -6.53 3.11
N ILE A 54 -2.58 -5.39 2.44
CA ILE A 54 -1.31 -4.66 2.38
C ILE A 54 -1.48 -3.40 3.20
N TRP A 55 -0.63 -3.24 4.21
CA TRP A 55 -0.53 -2.03 5.00
C TRP A 55 0.76 -1.30 4.66
N ARG A 56 0.66 -0.03 4.26
CA ARG A 56 1.81 0.80 3.89
C ARG A 56 1.78 2.09 4.69
N ASP A 57 2.78 2.27 5.54
CA ASP A 57 3.02 3.52 6.24
C ASP A 57 3.83 4.48 5.38
N ILE A 58 3.42 5.75 5.37
CA ILE A 58 4.14 6.84 4.72
C ILE A 58 4.53 7.82 5.82
N GLY A 59 5.78 7.70 6.27
CA GLY A 59 6.35 8.58 7.29
C GLY A 59 6.65 9.99 6.76
N PRO A 60 6.86 10.96 7.68
CA PRO A 60 7.19 12.34 7.32
C PRO A 60 8.52 12.46 6.56
N GLU A 61 9.44 11.52 6.76
CA GLU A 61 10.74 11.45 6.08
C GLU A 61 10.62 11.10 4.58
N TYR A 62 9.44 10.73 4.09
CA TYR A 62 9.21 10.36 2.69
C TYR A 62 9.13 11.61 1.80
N TRP A 63 10.29 12.11 1.37
CA TRP A 63 10.42 13.35 0.61
C TRP A 63 10.38 13.20 -0.92
N ALA A 64 10.58 11.99 -1.45
CA ALA A 64 10.68 11.75 -2.90
C ALA A 64 9.49 10.95 -3.46
N PRO A 65 8.72 11.50 -4.41
CA PRO A 65 7.64 10.78 -5.08
C PRO A 65 8.19 9.87 -6.20
N VAL A 66 8.57 8.65 -5.87
CA VAL A 66 9.12 7.63 -6.81
C VAL A 66 8.05 6.95 -7.70
N GLY A 67 6.81 7.44 -7.66
CA GLY A 67 5.68 6.84 -8.38
C GLY A 67 5.30 5.45 -7.87
N VAL A 68 4.59 4.68 -8.72
CA VAL A 68 4.09 3.34 -8.37
C VAL A 68 5.15 2.24 -8.42
N TRP A 69 6.31 2.51 -9.02
CA TRP A 69 7.41 1.55 -9.12
C TRP A 69 7.83 1.05 -7.74
N LEU A 70 7.98 1.95 -6.75
CA LEU A 70 8.36 1.59 -5.39
C LEU A 70 7.38 0.59 -4.76
N ILE A 71 6.08 0.71 -5.05
CA ILE A 71 5.06 -0.21 -4.54
C ILE A 71 5.23 -1.59 -5.16
N ARG A 72 5.51 -1.68 -6.47
CA ARG A 72 5.73 -2.97 -7.13
C ARG A 72 6.95 -3.68 -6.57
N GLU A 73 8.05 -2.94 -6.42
CA GLU A 73 9.30 -3.52 -5.98
C GLU A 73 9.22 -3.97 -4.52
N THR A 74 8.73 -3.10 -3.64
CA THR A 74 8.60 -3.44 -2.20
C THR A 74 7.65 -4.62 -1.96
N VAL A 75 6.55 -4.73 -2.71
CA VAL A 75 5.64 -5.87 -2.60
C VAL A 75 6.29 -7.16 -3.12
N ARG A 76 6.99 -7.12 -4.26
CA ARG A 76 7.72 -8.30 -4.77
C ARG A 76 8.81 -8.76 -3.82
N GLU A 77 9.59 -7.84 -3.29
CA GLU A 77 10.61 -8.15 -2.29
C GLU A 77 9.97 -8.76 -1.04
N ALA A 78 8.87 -8.19 -0.54
CA ALA A 78 8.15 -8.75 0.60
C ALA A 78 7.64 -10.18 0.35
N MET A 79 7.20 -10.50 -0.87
CA MET A 79 6.74 -11.85 -1.24
C MET A 79 7.89 -12.87 -1.44
N LYS A 80 9.13 -12.41 -1.64
CA LYS A 80 10.31 -13.31 -1.72
C LYS A 80 10.84 -13.72 -0.35
N LEU A 81 10.56 -12.94 0.69
CA LEU A 81 11.01 -13.21 2.05
C LEU A 81 10.19 -14.33 2.70
N THR A 82 10.80 -15.05 3.65
CA THR A 82 10.09 -16.06 4.44
C THR A 82 9.06 -15.37 5.35
N PRO A 83 7.75 -15.64 5.17
CA PRO A 83 6.73 -15.00 5.99
C PRO A 83 6.68 -15.62 7.38
N ARG A 84 6.28 -14.82 8.37
CA ARG A 84 5.94 -15.33 9.70
C ARG A 84 4.51 -15.88 9.66
N GLN A 85 4.34 -17.12 10.10
CA GLN A 85 3.03 -17.77 10.18
C GLN A 85 2.39 -17.53 11.55
N PHE A 86 1.07 -17.43 11.57
CA PHE A 86 0.27 -17.23 12.77
C PHE A 86 -0.98 -18.11 12.69
N ASP A 87 -1.46 -18.57 13.85
CA ASP A 87 -2.63 -19.45 13.93
C ASP A 87 -3.95 -18.72 13.64
N SER A 88 -3.97 -17.38 13.80
CA SER A 88 -5.14 -16.57 13.51
C SER A 88 -4.78 -15.19 12.96
N LEU A 89 -5.70 -14.60 12.19
CA LEU A 89 -5.57 -13.23 11.71
C LEU A 89 -5.43 -12.25 12.89
N LYS A 90 -6.14 -12.49 14.00
CA LYS A 90 -6.03 -11.67 15.21
C LYS A 90 -4.60 -11.64 15.75
N HIS A 91 -3.94 -12.79 15.86
CA HIS A 91 -2.55 -12.86 16.32
C HIS A 91 -1.59 -12.13 15.37
N ALA A 92 -1.79 -12.26 14.06
CA ALA A 92 -1.00 -11.52 13.07
C ALA A 92 -1.18 -9.99 13.23
N ILE A 93 -2.41 -9.52 13.40
CA ILE A 93 -2.70 -8.09 13.59
C ILE A 93 -2.17 -7.57 14.92
N ASP A 94 -2.32 -8.30 16.02
CA ASP A 94 -1.78 -7.91 17.32
C ASP A 94 -0.25 -7.83 17.29
N TYR A 95 0.41 -8.66 16.48
CA TYR A 95 1.85 -8.58 16.25
C TYR A 95 2.26 -7.34 15.42
N VAL A 96 1.49 -6.98 14.39
CA VAL A 96 1.83 -5.86 13.49
C VAL A 96 1.41 -4.51 14.04
N ALA A 97 0.29 -4.41 14.75
CA ALA A 97 -0.30 -3.15 15.21
C ALA A 97 0.70 -2.22 15.94
N PRO A 98 1.54 -2.69 16.88
CA PRO A 98 2.49 -1.81 17.57
C PRO A 98 3.60 -1.23 16.66
N ARG A 99 3.76 -1.75 15.45
CA ARG A 99 4.84 -1.39 14.50
C ARG A 99 4.36 -0.43 13.41
N VAL A 100 3.07 -0.13 13.36
CA VAL A 100 2.47 0.74 12.35
C VAL A 100 2.04 2.08 12.94
N SER A 101 1.92 3.08 12.08
CA SER A 101 1.63 4.46 12.46
C SER A 101 0.19 4.66 12.94
N ALA A 102 -0.75 3.81 12.50
CA ALA A 102 -2.16 3.87 12.90
C ALA A 102 -2.68 2.46 13.31
N PRO A 103 -2.34 1.99 14.53
CA PRO A 103 -2.71 0.66 15.01
C PRO A 103 -4.23 0.44 15.09
N ASP A 104 -4.98 1.44 15.54
CA ASP A 104 -6.42 1.33 15.73
C ASP A 104 -7.17 1.28 14.40
N ASP A 105 -6.69 1.98 13.38
CA ASP A 105 -7.24 1.90 12.02
C ASP A 105 -7.02 0.52 11.41
N LEU A 106 -5.83 -0.08 11.62
CA LEU A 106 -5.55 -1.45 11.19
C LEU A 106 -6.48 -2.44 11.89
N ARG A 107 -6.64 -2.35 13.22
CA ARG A 107 -7.52 -3.22 14.00
C ARG A 107 -8.99 -3.07 13.62
N ASN A 108 -9.42 -1.84 13.30
CA ASN A 108 -10.81 -1.55 12.98
C ASN A 108 -11.19 -1.76 11.51
N ASN A 109 -10.22 -2.12 10.66
CA ASN A 109 -10.42 -2.34 9.23
C ASN A 109 -11.41 -3.49 8.94
N TRP A 110 -12.26 -3.29 7.93
CA TRP A 110 -13.24 -4.27 7.48
C TRP A 110 -12.62 -5.65 7.17
N PHE A 111 -11.41 -5.68 6.63
CA PHE A 111 -10.70 -6.92 6.28
C PHE A 111 -10.31 -7.73 7.52
N VAL A 112 -10.01 -7.04 8.63
CA VAL A 112 -9.64 -7.65 9.90
C VAL A 112 -10.88 -8.12 10.66
N LYS A 113 -11.96 -7.35 10.58
CA LYS A 113 -13.24 -7.68 11.24
C LYS A 113 -14.04 -8.77 10.53
N ARG A 114 -13.73 -9.12 9.28
CA ARG A 114 -14.44 -10.19 8.57
C ARG A 114 -14.09 -11.56 9.18
N SER A 115 -15.11 -12.32 9.53
CA SER A 115 -14.97 -13.61 10.22
C SER A 115 -14.68 -14.79 9.30
N ARG A 116 -14.97 -14.68 7.99
CA ARG A 116 -14.70 -15.72 6.98
C ARG A 116 -14.28 -15.10 5.66
N GLN A 117 -13.38 -15.79 4.95
CA GLN A 117 -13.13 -15.54 3.53
C GLN A 117 -14.47 -15.68 2.78
N THR A 118 -14.83 -14.66 2.02
CA THR A 118 -16.00 -14.64 1.14
C THR A 118 -15.97 -15.87 0.22
N ARG A 119 -16.99 -16.73 0.32
CA ARG A 119 -17.12 -17.93 -0.54
C ARG A 119 -17.56 -17.52 -1.93
N LEU A 120 -17.18 -18.30 -2.94
CA LEU A 120 -17.60 -18.06 -4.32
C LEU A 120 -19.14 -17.98 -4.44
N ASP A 121 -19.84 -18.80 -3.66
CA ASP A 121 -21.31 -18.88 -3.59
C ASP A 121 -21.99 -17.58 -3.13
N SER A 122 -21.25 -16.64 -2.54
CA SER A 122 -21.81 -15.34 -2.12
C SER A 122 -21.85 -14.28 -3.22
N PHE A 123 -21.33 -14.60 -4.42
CA PHE A 123 -21.41 -13.76 -5.61
C PHE A 123 -22.36 -14.32 -6.68
N ALA A 124 -23.08 -15.42 -6.38
CA ALA A 124 -24.06 -16.04 -7.26
C ALA A 124 -25.47 -15.47 -7.04
#